data_AF-A0A936MS26-F1
#
_entry.id   AF-A0A936MS26-F1
#
_cell.length_a   1.000
_cell.length_b   1.000
_cell.length_c   1.000
_cell.angle_alpha   90.00
_cell.angle_beta   90.00
_cell.angle_gamma   90.00
#
_symmetry.space_group_name_H-M   'P 1'
#
loop_
_entity.id
_entity.type
_entity.pdbx_description
1 polymer ?
#
loop_
_entity_poly.entity_id
_entity_poly.type
_entity_poly.pdbx_seq_one_letter_code
_entity_poly.pdbx_strand_id
1 'polypeptide(L)'
;MTATAPRRLPIAPPAETNFADFQNEALLGETKTLQHEAAAHEKRNWVRLSYDCNNHCTFCLDSNAHDGTMRATQDIKVQIVEGRKRGSNRLILSGGEPTMHPNFLDFVKLGQMAGYPKIQTVTNGRMFRYPDFLNKAADNGLHEITFSLHGHTAKLHDALVGTPGAFVEEVAGLRAALDSGRFIVNVDIVINKQNVKHLPEMLETFIGWGVKEFDLLHVIPFGNAWSDARHHLFYDLDGNLEYLQKAFTYARRPDVHIWLNRFPPPYAEGFEDLIQDPYKLNDEVRGRREEFDRYLSLGQKLSCREPERCKYCYLQSLCDTLDEVLDVRRSERVDVIRYAGAPPLTGKLPEAPIARIVATNVEEAAALVTKVPQETIELELDSYAGLSEAMDAQDKLAGKYVAACYTGDPHAVKTLLDLGRSFEVRVFLTKTTEEMIRALGKPPTNLVIVQKNYDLVSDAQANDIDTKAFFQAYAHEVSVENVPACIVGRPVRKAPKTLDLAMLGPDARVDMVAFTKRYVADGFYTKALRCKDCRETQSCRGVHVNWVRAHGFGTLEPIAP
;
A
#
# COMPACT_ATOMS: atom_id res chain seq x y z
N MET A 1 -11.09 2.39 -62.48
CA MET A 1 -9.73 2.44 -61.93
C MET A 1 -9.48 3.83 -61.41
N THR A 2 -9.32 3.99 -60.09
CA THR A 2 -8.33 4.83 -59.38
C THR A 2 -8.78 4.91 -57.93
N ALA A 3 -8.16 4.08 -57.09
CA ALA A 3 -8.31 4.11 -55.65
C ALA A 3 -7.62 5.36 -55.09
N THR A 4 -8.37 6.19 -54.37
CA THR A 4 -7.82 7.29 -53.56
C THR A 4 -7.20 6.73 -52.29
N ALA A 5 -5.88 6.83 -52.17
CA ALA A 5 -5.13 6.47 -50.98
C ALA A 5 -5.55 7.33 -49.77
N PRO A 6 -5.61 6.76 -48.55
CA PRO A 6 -5.92 7.53 -47.35
C PRO A 6 -4.76 8.49 -47.04
N ARG A 7 -5.07 9.78 -46.87
CA ARG A 7 -4.14 10.81 -46.40
C ARG A 7 -3.57 10.39 -45.04
N ARG A 8 -2.27 10.12 -44.96
CA ARG A 8 -1.54 10.04 -43.69
C ARG A 8 -1.63 11.40 -43.01
N LEU A 9 -2.18 11.44 -41.79
CA LEU A 9 -2.02 12.60 -40.91
C LEU A 9 -0.52 12.78 -40.62
N PRO A 10 -0.01 14.03 -40.59
CA PRO A 10 1.39 14.26 -40.26
C PRO A 10 1.65 13.85 -38.81
N ILE A 11 2.53 12.87 -38.63
CA ILE A 11 3.10 12.53 -37.34
C ILE A 11 4.03 13.68 -36.98
N ALA A 12 3.68 14.47 -35.96
CA ALA A 12 4.60 15.44 -35.40
C ALA A 12 5.85 14.69 -34.90
N PRO A 13 7.07 15.20 -35.15
CA PRO A 13 8.28 14.58 -34.61
C PRO A 13 8.18 14.53 -33.08
N PRO A 14 8.74 13.49 -32.43
CA PRO A 14 8.78 13.43 -30.98
C PRO A 14 9.43 14.71 -30.48
N ALA A 15 8.74 15.42 -29.59
CA ALA A 15 9.31 16.59 -28.95
C ALA A 15 10.58 16.14 -28.23
N GLU A 16 11.73 16.69 -28.61
CA GLU A 16 12.94 16.65 -27.80
C GLU A 16 12.66 17.45 -26.53
N THR A 17 12.01 16.82 -25.55
CA THR A 17 11.80 17.41 -24.23
C THR A 17 13.06 17.18 -23.41
N ASN A 18 13.80 18.26 -23.15
CA ASN A 18 14.91 18.23 -22.21
C ASN A 18 14.40 17.84 -20.82
N PHE A 19 15.13 16.94 -20.15
CA PHE A 19 14.85 16.40 -18.82
C PHE A 19 14.72 17.45 -17.69
N ALA A 20 14.99 18.73 -17.96
CA ALA A 20 15.10 19.79 -16.95
C ALA A 20 13.85 20.70 -16.82
N ASP A 21 12.81 20.52 -17.63
CA ASP A 21 11.70 21.49 -17.73
C ASP A 21 10.51 21.24 -16.77
N PHE A 22 10.58 20.24 -15.89
CA PHE A 22 9.49 19.95 -14.96
C PHE A 22 9.63 20.73 -13.63
N GLN A 23 9.68 22.06 -13.69
CA GLN A 23 9.79 22.91 -12.48
C GLN A 23 8.51 22.96 -11.60
N ASN A 24 7.53 22.07 -11.81
CA ASN A 24 6.33 21.90 -10.97
C ASN A 24 6.19 20.47 -10.40
N GLU A 25 7.27 19.68 -10.37
CA GLU A 25 7.28 18.28 -9.89
C GLU A 25 6.72 18.08 -8.48
N ALA A 26 7.08 18.96 -7.53
CA ALA A 26 6.63 18.83 -6.13
C ALA A 26 5.11 19.01 -5.99
N LEU A 27 4.54 20.05 -6.61
CA LEU A 27 3.11 20.34 -6.53
C LEU A 27 2.25 19.31 -7.30
N LEU A 28 2.74 18.85 -8.45
CA LEU A 28 2.08 17.77 -9.21
C LEU A 28 2.17 16.44 -8.45
N GLY A 29 3.32 16.14 -7.84
CA GLY A 29 3.53 14.95 -7.02
C GLY A 29 2.61 14.90 -5.81
N GLU A 30 2.55 15.98 -5.01
CA GLU A 30 1.66 16.06 -3.85
C GLU A 30 0.19 15.87 -4.24
N THR A 31 -0.26 16.56 -5.31
CA THR A 31 -1.65 16.46 -5.77
C THR A 31 -1.98 15.05 -6.27
N LYS A 32 -1.07 14.41 -7.03
CA LYS A 32 -1.27 13.04 -7.53
C LYS A 32 -1.27 12.02 -6.38
N THR A 33 -0.40 12.16 -5.39
CA THR A 33 -0.36 11.27 -4.21
C THR A 33 -1.68 11.28 -3.45
N LEU A 34 -2.26 12.46 -3.20
CA LEU A 34 -3.55 12.58 -2.51
C LEU A 34 -4.72 12.04 -3.34
N GLN A 35 -4.70 12.26 -4.66
CA GLN A 35 -5.66 11.64 -5.58
C GLN A 35 -5.55 10.12 -5.58
N HIS A 36 -4.32 9.58 -5.53
CA HIS A 36 -4.07 8.14 -5.48
C HIS A 36 -4.56 7.53 -4.17
N GLU A 37 -4.32 8.18 -3.03
CA GLU A 37 -4.89 7.79 -1.73
C GLU A 37 -6.42 7.78 -1.80
N ALA A 38 -7.06 8.89 -2.19
CA ALA A 38 -8.52 8.97 -2.28
C ALA A 38 -9.12 7.88 -3.18
N ALA A 39 -8.49 7.60 -4.32
CA ALA A 39 -8.91 6.54 -5.24
C ALA A 39 -8.72 5.14 -4.63
N ALA A 40 -7.65 4.92 -3.87
CA ALA A 40 -7.38 3.63 -3.23
C ALA A 40 -8.42 3.27 -2.14
N HIS A 41 -8.91 4.29 -1.42
CA HIS A 41 -9.92 4.18 -0.36
C HIS A 41 -11.37 4.23 -0.87
N GLU A 42 -11.59 4.44 -2.17
CA GLU A 42 -12.91 4.31 -2.79
C GLU A 42 -13.47 2.88 -2.58
N LYS A 43 -14.70 2.79 -2.05
CA LYS A 43 -15.39 1.49 -1.92
C LYS A 43 -15.81 0.96 -3.29
N ARG A 44 -15.15 -0.14 -3.70
CA ARG A 44 -15.37 -0.82 -4.98
C ARG A 44 -16.07 -2.17 -4.78
N ASN A 45 -17.01 -2.50 -5.66
CA ASN A 45 -17.59 -3.83 -5.75
C ASN A 45 -17.01 -4.57 -6.96
N TRP A 46 -16.05 -5.46 -6.71
CA TRP A 46 -15.49 -6.36 -7.73
C TRP A 46 -16.39 -7.58 -7.89
N VAL A 47 -16.92 -7.79 -9.10
CA VAL A 47 -17.83 -8.89 -9.42
C VAL A 47 -17.23 -9.72 -10.54
N ARG A 48 -16.80 -10.94 -10.19
CA ARG A 48 -16.42 -11.97 -11.17
C ARG A 48 -17.66 -12.47 -11.89
N LEU A 49 -17.63 -12.45 -13.23
CA LEU A 49 -18.72 -12.91 -14.09
C LEU A 49 -18.47 -14.29 -14.70
N SER A 50 -17.22 -14.63 -14.94
CA SER A 50 -16.82 -15.87 -15.61
C SER A 50 -15.67 -16.55 -14.88
N TYR A 51 -15.71 -17.89 -14.86
CA TYR A 51 -14.58 -18.75 -14.54
C TYR A 51 -13.91 -19.29 -15.82
N ASP A 52 -14.34 -18.85 -17.00
CA ASP A 52 -13.73 -19.17 -18.28
C ASP A 52 -13.08 -17.93 -18.94
N CYS A 53 -12.09 -18.14 -19.78
CA CYS A 53 -11.39 -17.10 -20.53
C CYS A 53 -10.94 -17.63 -21.89
N ASN A 54 -11.09 -16.81 -22.93
CA ASN A 54 -10.60 -17.09 -24.28
C ASN A 54 -9.14 -16.63 -24.52
N ASN A 55 -8.43 -16.23 -23.45
CA ASN A 55 -6.97 -16.12 -23.39
C ASN A 55 -6.40 -17.23 -22.49
N HIS A 56 -5.13 -17.58 -22.70
CA HIS A 56 -4.40 -18.59 -21.94
C HIS A 56 -3.10 -18.01 -21.36
N CYS A 57 -3.23 -16.91 -20.60
CA CYS A 57 -2.10 -16.13 -20.15
C CYS A 57 -1.09 -16.95 -19.35
N THR A 58 0.18 -16.85 -19.74
CA THR A 58 1.31 -17.49 -19.04
C THR A 58 1.49 -17.00 -17.61
N PHE A 59 0.95 -15.82 -17.27
CA PHE A 59 0.97 -15.19 -15.95
C PHE A 59 -0.42 -15.16 -15.28
N CYS A 60 -1.41 -15.94 -15.76
CA CYS A 60 -2.76 -15.91 -15.20
C CYS A 60 -2.73 -16.16 -13.69
N LEU A 61 -3.14 -15.13 -12.92
CA LEU A 61 -3.22 -15.17 -11.47
C LEU A 61 -4.35 -16.09 -10.99
N ASP A 62 -5.43 -16.10 -11.75
CA ASP A 62 -6.68 -16.78 -11.43
C ASP A 62 -6.74 -18.21 -11.97
N SER A 63 -5.60 -18.81 -12.33
CA SER A 63 -5.59 -20.10 -13.01
C SER A 63 -6.30 -21.22 -12.25
N ASN A 64 -6.21 -21.22 -10.91
CA ASN A 64 -6.91 -22.18 -10.05
C ASN A 64 -8.42 -21.94 -9.95
N ALA A 65 -8.90 -20.75 -10.35
CA ALA A 65 -10.32 -20.43 -10.37
C ALA A 65 -10.99 -20.79 -11.71
N HIS A 66 -10.24 -21.25 -12.71
CA HIS A 66 -10.81 -21.64 -14.00
C HIS A 66 -11.41 -23.05 -13.96
N ASP A 67 -12.72 -23.14 -14.20
CA ASP A 67 -13.45 -24.41 -14.35
C ASP A 67 -14.21 -24.52 -15.68
N GLY A 68 -14.04 -23.53 -16.57
CA GLY A 68 -14.70 -23.47 -17.88
C GLY A 68 -16.16 -23.05 -17.83
N THR A 69 -16.66 -22.58 -16.69
CA THR A 69 -18.07 -22.19 -16.54
C THR A 69 -18.29 -20.68 -16.42
N MET A 70 -19.51 -20.26 -16.75
CA MET A 70 -20.01 -18.93 -16.42
C MET A 70 -20.56 -18.94 -15.00
N ARG A 71 -20.30 -17.89 -14.22
CA ARG A 71 -20.90 -17.78 -12.88
C ARG A 71 -22.40 -17.55 -13.00
N ALA A 72 -23.18 -18.12 -12.09
CA ALA A 72 -24.64 -18.05 -12.13
C ALA A 72 -25.16 -16.60 -12.15
N THR A 73 -26.03 -16.31 -13.13
CA THR A 73 -26.62 -14.97 -13.34
C THR A 73 -27.27 -14.41 -12.08
N GLN A 74 -27.99 -15.23 -11.32
CA GLN A 74 -28.70 -14.75 -10.12
C GLN A 74 -27.73 -14.30 -9.02
N ASP A 75 -26.64 -15.02 -8.80
CA ASP A 75 -25.64 -14.68 -7.78
C ASP A 75 -24.93 -13.37 -8.12
N ILE A 76 -24.63 -13.17 -9.41
CA ILE A 76 -24.06 -11.92 -9.93
C ILE A 76 -25.02 -10.76 -9.66
N LYS A 77 -26.30 -10.91 -10.01
CA LYS A 77 -27.32 -9.86 -9.79
C LYS A 77 -27.43 -9.48 -8.30
N VAL A 78 -27.48 -10.48 -7.43
CA VAL A 78 -27.50 -10.26 -5.97
C VAL A 78 -26.25 -9.50 -5.52
N GLN A 79 -25.06 -9.93 -5.94
CA GLN A 79 -23.82 -9.26 -5.54
C GLN A 79 -23.75 -7.81 -6.04
N ILE A 80 -24.21 -7.51 -7.26
CA ILE A 80 -24.25 -6.14 -7.78
C ILE A 80 -25.14 -5.25 -6.90
N VAL A 81 -26.37 -5.68 -6.62
CA VAL A 81 -27.31 -4.90 -5.81
C VAL A 81 -26.84 -4.73 -4.38
N GLU A 82 -26.38 -5.81 -3.75
CA GLU A 82 -25.89 -5.78 -2.36
C GLU A 82 -24.62 -4.96 -2.21
N GLY A 83 -23.71 -4.99 -3.19
CA GLY A 83 -22.52 -4.16 -3.19
C GLY A 83 -22.85 -2.67 -3.16
N ARG A 84 -23.89 -2.24 -3.89
CA ARG A 84 -24.34 -0.85 -3.88
C ARG A 84 -24.98 -0.47 -2.55
N LYS A 85 -25.82 -1.34 -1.99
CA LYS A 85 -26.43 -1.14 -0.65
C LYS A 85 -25.37 -0.99 0.45
N ARG A 86 -24.23 -1.66 0.32
CA ARG A 86 -23.07 -1.52 1.23
C ARG A 86 -22.25 -0.24 1.00
N GLY A 87 -22.70 0.64 0.10
CA GLY A 87 -22.09 1.95 -0.15
C GLY A 87 -20.94 1.92 -1.17
N SER A 88 -20.81 0.87 -1.99
CA SER A 88 -19.84 0.89 -3.08
C SER A 88 -20.24 1.93 -4.13
N ASN A 89 -19.29 2.74 -4.60
CA ASN A 89 -19.53 3.78 -5.61
C ASN A 89 -19.02 3.39 -7.00
N ARG A 90 -18.23 2.32 -7.08
CA ARG A 90 -17.72 1.76 -8.34
C ARG A 90 -18.03 0.28 -8.44
N LEU A 91 -18.67 -0.12 -9.54
CA LEU A 91 -18.89 -1.51 -9.92
C LEU A 91 -17.80 -1.92 -10.92
N ILE A 92 -17.08 -3.00 -10.63
CA ILE A 92 -16.02 -3.52 -11.50
C ILE A 92 -16.40 -4.93 -11.93
N LEU A 93 -16.69 -5.09 -13.23
CA LEU A 93 -17.03 -6.36 -13.86
C LEU A 93 -15.76 -7.01 -14.41
N SER A 94 -15.38 -8.16 -13.86
CA SER A 94 -14.14 -8.89 -14.18
C SER A 94 -14.36 -10.42 -14.16
N GLY A 95 -13.31 -11.22 -14.03
CA GLY A 95 -13.31 -12.68 -14.01
C GLY A 95 -12.21 -13.26 -14.89
N GLY A 96 -12.46 -14.42 -15.50
CA GLY A 96 -11.63 -14.87 -16.62
C GLY A 96 -11.71 -13.88 -17.78
N GLU A 97 -12.76 -13.96 -18.61
CA GLU A 97 -13.14 -12.88 -19.52
C GLU A 97 -14.62 -12.50 -19.29
N PRO A 98 -14.92 -11.31 -18.73
CA PRO A 98 -16.29 -10.94 -18.38
C PRO A 98 -17.23 -10.86 -19.60
N THR A 99 -16.72 -10.45 -20.76
CA THR A 99 -17.55 -10.26 -21.96
C THR A 99 -17.99 -11.56 -22.63
N MET A 100 -17.44 -12.71 -22.20
CA MET A 100 -17.94 -14.04 -22.60
C MET A 100 -19.28 -14.40 -21.93
N HIS A 101 -19.63 -13.76 -20.81
CA HIS A 101 -20.89 -14.05 -20.15
C HIS A 101 -22.07 -13.52 -21.01
N PRO A 102 -23.07 -14.35 -21.36
CA PRO A 102 -24.14 -13.96 -22.29
C PRO A 102 -24.97 -12.75 -21.80
N ASN A 103 -25.09 -12.58 -20.48
CA ASN A 103 -25.75 -11.44 -19.84
C ASN A 103 -24.82 -10.25 -19.47
N PHE A 104 -23.61 -10.15 -20.02
CA PHE A 104 -22.66 -9.06 -19.68
C PHE A 104 -23.31 -7.67 -19.78
N LEU A 105 -23.96 -7.37 -20.91
CA LEU A 105 -24.62 -6.08 -21.13
C LEU A 105 -25.78 -5.84 -20.15
N ASP A 106 -26.48 -6.90 -19.73
CA ASP A 106 -27.55 -6.81 -18.72
C ASP A 106 -26.98 -6.46 -17.34
N PHE A 107 -25.79 -6.95 -17.00
CA PHE A 107 -25.12 -6.62 -15.73
C PHE A 107 -24.62 -5.18 -15.70
N VAL A 108 -24.11 -4.67 -16.82
CA VAL A 108 -23.80 -3.23 -16.97
C VAL A 108 -25.08 -2.42 -16.72
N LYS A 109 -26.19 -2.78 -17.38
CA LYS A 109 -27.46 -2.08 -17.21
C LYS A 109 -27.98 -2.16 -15.78
N LEU A 110 -27.85 -3.32 -15.14
CA LEU A 110 -28.22 -3.51 -13.74
C LEU A 110 -27.38 -2.64 -12.81
N GLY A 111 -26.07 -2.51 -13.05
CA GLY A 111 -25.23 -1.59 -12.30
C GLY A 111 -25.72 -0.14 -12.39
N GLN A 112 -26.10 0.29 -13.59
CA GLN A 112 -26.65 1.63 -13.80
C GLN A 112 -27.98 1.80 -13.06
N MET A 113 -28.89 0.82 -13.18
CA MET A 113 -30.20 0.83 -12.49
C MET A 113 -30.07 0.75 -10.97
N ALA A 114 -29.07 0.05 -10.45
CA ALA A 114 -28.78 -0.01 -9.03
C ALA A 114 -28.24 1.34 -8.51
N GLY A 115 -27.81 2.24 -9.39
CA GLY A 115 -27.36 3.58 -9.04
C GLY A 115 -25.87 3.64 -8.70
N TYR A 116 -25.03 2.81 -9.33
CA TYR A 116 -23.58 2.98 -9.28
C TYR A 116 -23.14 4.23 -10.06
N PRO A 117 -22.42 5.18 -9.44
CA PRO A 117 -21.85 6.33 -10.13
C PRO A 117 -20.86 5.97 -11.24
N LYS A 118 -20.06 4.90 -11.03
CA LYS A 118 -19.05 4.46 -11.98
C LYS A 118 -19.13 2.96 -12.21
N ILE A 119 -19.12 2.56 -13.48
CA ILE A 119 -19.12 1.15 -13.90
C ILE A 119 -17.93 0.92 -14.81
N GLN A 120 -17.11 -0.05 -14.46
CA GLN A 120 -15.88 -0.41 -15.14
C GLN A 120 -15.93 -1.89 -15.53
N THR A 121 -15.25 -2.25 -16.61
CA THR A 121 -14.89 -3.64 -16.88
C THR A 121 -13.38 -3.79 -17.07
N VAL A 122 -12.82 -4.90 -16.57
CA VAL A 122 -11.44 -5.34 -16.82
C VAL A 122 -11.52 -6.53 -17.75
N THR A 123 -10.97 -6.41 -18.96
CA THR A 123 -11.23 -7.32 -20.09
C THR A 123 -10.00 -7.43 -20.98
N ASN A 124 -9.90 -8.53 -21.74
CA ASN A 124 -8.99 -8.57 -22.88
C ASN A 124 -9.44 -7.63 -24.01
N GLY A 125 -10.73 -7.30 -24.08
CA GLY A 125 -11.25 -6.24 -24.94
C GLY A 125 -11.72 -6.69 -26.33
N ARG A 126 -11.61 -7.98 -26.66
CA ARG A 126 -11.92 -8.50 -28.01
C ARG A 126 -13.36 -8.22 -28.44
N MET A 127 -14.33 -8.30 -27.54
CA MET A 127 -15.74 -8.03 -27.84
C MET A 127 -16.01 -6.57 -28.24
N PHE A 128 -15.16 -5.63 -27.81
CA PHE A 128 -15.34 -4.20 -28.11
C PHE A 128 -14.99 -3.83 -29.54
N ARG A 129 -14.40 -4.75 -30.33
CA ARG A 129 -14.22 -4.55 -31.78
C ARG A 129 -15.54 -4.54 -32.56
N TYR A 130 -16.61 -5.07 -31.98
CA TYR A 130 -17.93 -5.16 -32.62
C TYR A 130 -18.75 -3.90 -32.29
N PRO A 131 -19.10 -3.05 -33.29
CA PRO A 131 -19.75 -1.77 -33.04
C PRO A 131 -21.05 -1.86 -32.23
N ASP A 132 -21.89 -2.86 -32.50
CA ASP A 132 -23.15 -3.06 -31.79
C ASP A 132 -22.94 -3.37 -30.30
N PHE A 133 -21.90 -4.13 -29.96
CA PHE A 133 -21.57 -4.46 -28.57
C PHE A 133 -21.03 -3.22 -27.85
N LEU A 134 -20.09 -2.51 -28.47
CA LEU A 134 -19.51 -1.26 -27.94
C LEU A 134 -20.59 -0.21 -27.66
N ASN A 135 -21.47 0.04 -28.63
CA ASN A 135 -22.55 1.02 -28.50
C ASN A 135 -23.51 0.64 -27.38
N LYS A 136 -23.96 -0.62 -27.31
CA LYS A 136 -24.83 -1.09 -26.23
C LYS A 136 -24.17 -1.02 -24.86
N ALA A 137 -22.87 -1.29 -24.77
CA ALA A 137 -22.13 -1.17 -23.51
C ALA A 137 -22.16 0.28 -22.99
N ALA A 138 -21.90 1.26 -23.87
CA ALA A 138 -22.00 2.67 -23.52
C ALA A 138 -23.44 3.09 -23.16
N ASP A 139 -24.42 2.68 -23.97
CA ASP A 139 -25.85 3.02 -23.76
C ASP A 139 -26.40 2.42 -22.45
N ASN A 140 -25.85 1.28 -22.02
CA ASN A 140 -26.19 0.64 -20.75
C ASN A 140 -25.47 1.26 -19.54
N GLY A 141 -24.57 2.22 -19.75
CA GLY A 141 -23.88 2.96 -18.69
C GLY A 141 -22.51 2.42 -18.30
N LEU A 142 -21.80 1.71 -19.19
CA LEU A 142 -20.38 1.42 -18.97
C LEU A 142 -19.57 2.72 -19.11
N HIS A 143 -18.78 3.06 -18.10
CA HIS A 143 -18.02 4.33 -18.05
C HIS A 143 -16.55 4.12 -18.37
N GLU A 144 -15.97 2.99 -17.98
CA GLU A 144 -14.54 2.73 -18.10
C GLU A 144 -14.28 1.31 -18.61
N ILE A 145 -13.30 1.21 -19.51
CA ILE A 145 -12.80 -0.07 -20.02
C ILE A 145 -11.31 -0.13 -19.75
N THR A 146 -10.92 -1.14 -18.98
CA THR A 146 -9.54 -1.50 -18.74
C THR A 146 -9.16 -2.66 -19.67
N PHE A 147 -8.28 -2.38 -20.63
CA PHE A 147 -7.78 -3.34 -21.62
C PHE A 147 -6.48 -3.98 -21.14
N SER A 148 -6.45 -5.31 -21.05
CA SER A 148 -5.25 -6.07 -20.70
C SER A 148 -4.31 -6.23 -21.90
N LEU A 149 -3.37 -5.30 -22.11
CA LEU A 149 -2.42 -5.33 -23.24
C LEU A 149 -0.97 -5.41 -22.76
N HIS A 150 -0.34 -6.57 -22.91
CA HIS A 150 0.96 -6.86 -22.29
C HIS A 150 2.18 -6.77 -23.22
N GLY A 151 1.99 -6.26 -24.45
CA GLY A 151 3.05 -6.01 -25.42
C GLY A 151 2.58 -5.06 -26.51
N HIS A 152 3.49 -4.28 -27.10
CA HIS A 152 3.19 -3.33 -28.19
C HIS A 152 3.24 -3.97 -29.59
N THR A 153 3.53 -5.27 -29.67
CA THR A 153 3.50 -6.06 -30.91
C THR A 153 2.70 -7.33 -30.71
N ALA A 154 2.11 -7.85 -31.81
CA ALA A 154 1.41 -9.14 -31.80
C ALA A 154 2.31 -10.28 -31.31
N LYS A 155 3.57 -10.32 -31.73
CA LYS A 155 4.51 -11.37 -31.30
C LYS A 155 4.69 -11.40 -29.78
N LEU A 156 4.93 -10.24 -29.16
CA LEU A 156 5.15 -10.16 -27.71
C LEU A 156 3.86 -10.42 -26.94
N HIS A 157 2.77 -9.77 -27.33
CA HIS A 157 1.49 -9.87 -26.65
C HIS A 157 0.90 -11.28 -26.76
N ASP A 158 0.76 -11.83 -27.98
CA ASP A 158 0.12 -13.13 -28.22
C ASP A 158 0.88 -14.27 -27.51
N ALA A 159 2.22 -14.17 -27.44
CA ALA A 159 3.05 -15.13 -26.70
C ALA A 159 2.79 -15.07 -25.18
N LEU A 160 2.59 -13.87 -24.65
CA LEU A 160 2.30 -13.64 -23.23
C LEU A 160 0.90 -14.11 -22.84
N VAL A 161 -0.11 -13.83 -23.67
CA VAL A 161 -1.51 -14.23 -23.43
C VAL A 161 -1.85 -15.63 -23.93
N GLY A 162 -0.92 -16.32 -24.60
CA GLY A 162 -1.08 -17.71 -25.05
C GLY A 162 -2.13 -17.89 -26.14
N THR A 163 -2.44 -16.85 -26.92
CA THR A 163 -3.49 -16.90 -27.95
C THR A 163 -3.10 -16.13 -29.20
N PRO A 164 -2.81 -16.81 -30.32
CA PRO A 164 -2.50 -16.17 -31.59
C PRO A 164 -3.65 -15.29 -32.09
N GLY A 165 -3.32 -14.10 -32.57
CA GLY A 165 -4.28 -13.12 -33.08
C GLY A 165 -4.92 -12.23 -32.00
N ALA A 166 -4.67 -12.49 -30.71
CA ALA A 166 -5.22 -11.72 -29.59
C ALA A 166 -4.96 -10.22 -29.76
N PHE A 167 -3.70 -9.83 -29.95
CA PHE A 167 -3.31 -8.43 -30.08
C PHE A 167 -4.09 -7.69 -31.14
N VAL A 168 -4.33 -8.31 -32.30
CA VAL A 168 -5.05 -7.67 -33.41
C VAL A 168 -6.50 -7.39 -33.03
N GLU A 169 -7.17 -8.34 -32.37
CA GLU A 169 -8.55 -8.20 -31.94
C GLU A 169 -8.71 -7.20 -30.80
N GLU A 170 -7.81 -7.28 -29.82
CA GLU A 170 -7.81 -6.44 -28.62
C GLU A 170 -7.47 -4.98 -28.96
N VAL A 171 -6.47 -4.74 -29.83
CA VAL A 171 -6.15 -3.39 -30.32
C VAL A 171 -7.28 -2.81 -31.17
N ALA A 172 -8.01 -3.64 -31.94
CA ALA A 172 -9.19 -3.17 -32.66
C ALA A 172 -10.29 -2.71 -31.70
N GLY A 173 -10.52 -3.45 -30.59
CA GLY A 173 -11.44 -3.04 -29.53
C GLY A 173 -11.00 -1.76 -28.81
N LEU A 174 -9.71 -1.66 -28.46
CA LEU A 174 -9.12 -0.48 -27.84
C LEU A 174 -9.33 0.77 -28.70
N ARG A 175 -8.96 0.70 -29.99
CA ARG A 175 -9.10 1.83 -30.93
C ARG A 175 -10.55 2.23 -31.10
N ALA A 176 -11.47 1.27 -31.25
CA ALA A 176 -12.89 1.57 -31.35
C ALA A 176 -13.42 2.29 -30.09
N ALA A 177 -12.97 1.89 -28.89
CA ALA A 177 -13.32 2.56 -27.65
C ALA A 177 -12.78 4.00 -27.59
N LEU A 178 -11.50 4.19 -27.95
CA LEU A 178 -10.86 5.52 -28.02
C LEU A 178 -11.57 6.44 -29.03
N ASP A 179 -11.78 5.95 -30.26
CA ASP A 179 -12.41 6.70 -31.35
C ASP A 179 -13.85 7.11 -31.02
N SER A 180 -14.54 6.36 -30.16
CA SER A 180 -15.90 6.69 -29.72
C SER A 180 -15.95 7.94 -28.84
N GLY A 181 -14.89 8.23 -28.08
CA GLY A 181 -14.88 9.28 -27.05
C GLY A 181 -15.87 9.08 -25.90
N ARG A 182 -16.47 7.88 -25.76
CA ARG A 182 -17.55 7.60 -24.78
C ARG A 182 -17.06 6.95 -23.48
N PHE A 183 -15.80 6.53 -23.43
CA PHE A 183 -15.25 5.76 -22.31
C PHE A 183 -13.97 6.39 -21.76
N ILE A 184 -13.75 6.22 -20.46
CA ILE A 184 -12.41 6.24 -19.89
C ILE A 184 -11.72 4.95 -20.36
N VAL A 185 -10.52 5.08 -20.93
CA VAL A 185 -9.76 3.95 -21.47
C VAL A 185 -8.45 3.82 -20.68
N ASN A 186 -8.34 2.70 -19.97
CA ASN A 186 -7.16 2.30 -19.22
C ASN A 186 -6.50 1.09 -19.87
N VAL A 187 -5.18 0.97 -19.76
CA VAL A 187 -4.41 -0.20 -20.22
C VAL A 187 -3.64 -0.82 -19.07
N ASP A 188 -3.85 -2.12 -18.86
CA ASP A 188 -3.17 -2.90 -17.82
C ASP A 188 -2.01 -3.69 -18.40
N ILE A 189 -0.83 -3.51 -17.82
CA ILE A 189 0.41 -4.19 -18.21
C ILE A 189 0.94 -4.98 -17.03
N VAL A 190 0.97 -6.31 -17.14
CA VAL A 190 1.74 -7.16 -16.22
C VAL A 190 3.21 -7.11 -16.63
N ILE A 191 4.00 -6.32 -15.90
CA ILE A 191 5.45 -6.20 -16.09
C ILE A 191 6.11 -7.52 -15.69
N ASN A 192 6.82 -8.10 -16.64
CA ASN A 192 7.52 -9.37 -16.50
C ASN A 192 8.82 -9.37 -17.33
N LYS A 193 9.63 -10.42 -17.20
CA LYS A 193 10.93 -10.57 -17.87
C LYS A 193 10.87 -10.41 -19.39
N GLN A 194 9.76 -10.79 -20.04
CA GLN A 194 9.62 -10.72 -21.49
C GLN A 194 9.34 -9.30 -21.98
N ASN A 195 8.69 -8.45 -21.18
CA ASN A 195 8.24 -7.12 -21.62
C ASN A 195 8.88 -5.94 -20.88
N VAL A 196 9.57 -6.14 -19.75
CA VAL A 196 10.11 -5.03 -18.94
C VAL A 196 11.03 -4.09 -19.73
N LYS A 197 11.86 -4.64 -20.62
CA LYS A 197 12.74 -3.82 -21.49
C LYS A 197 11.99 -3.03 -22.56
N HIS A 198 10.81 -3.49 -22.92
CA HIS A 198 9.92 -2.86 -23.89
C HIS A 198 8.91 -1.91 -23.22
N LEU A 199 8.87 -1.84 -21.88
CA LEU A 199 7.86 -1.07 -21.17
C LEU A 199 7.83 0.42 -21.57
N PRO A 200 8.96 1.14 -21.74
CA PRO A 200 8.92 2.51 -22.25
C PRO A 200 8.32 2.63 -23.65
N GLU A 201 8.70 1.73 -24.57
CA GLU A 201 8.19 1.68 -25.95
C GLU A 201 6.69 1.34 -26.00
N MET A 202 6.23 0.48 -25.07
CA MET A 202 4.81 0.16 -24.91
C MET A 202 4.01 1.39 -24.49
N LEU A 203 4.46 2.11 -23.46
CA LEU A 203 3.81 3.34 -23.02
C LEU A 203 3.80 4.39 -24.14
N GLU A 204 4.93 4.61 -24.82
CA GLU A 204 5.02 5.54 -25.94
C GLU A 204 4.00 5.19 -27.04
N THR A 205 3.93 3.91 -27.43
CA THR A 205 3.01 3.43 -28.46
C THR A 205 1.55 3.65 -28.05
N PHE A 206 1.18 3.25 -26.84
CA PHE A 206 -0.21 3.33 -26.36
C PHE A 206 -0.64 4.78 -26.12
N ILE A 207 0.24 5.62 -25.58
CA ILE A 207 0.02 7.09 -25.48
C ILE A 207 -0.17 7.69 -26.86
N GLY A 208 0.65 7.27 -27.84
CA GLY A 208 0.53 7.69 -29.24
C GLY A 208 -0.80 7.30 -29.90
N TRP A 209 -1.46 6.25 -29.41
CA TRP A 209 -2.82 5.88 -29.84
C TRP A 209 -3.92 6.66 -29.11
N GLY A 210 -3.59 7.36 -28.02
CA GLY A 210 -4.53 8.17 -27.25
C GLY A 210 -4.84 7.65 -25.85
N VAL A 211 -4.20 6.55 -25.40
CA VAL A 211 -4.37 6.04 -24.03
C VAL A 211 -3.74 7.02 -23.04
N LYS A 212 -4.46 7.29 -21.95
CA LYS A 212 -4.05 8.24 -20.90
C LYS A 212 -3.94 7.62 -19.51
N GLU A 213 -4.53 6.46 -19.30
CA GLU A 213 -4.49 5.76 -18.01
C GLU A 213 -3.80 4.40 -18.17
N PHE A 214 -2.91 4.08 -17.22
CA PHE A 214 -2.18 2.82 -17.19
C PHE A 214 -2.14 2.25 -15.78
N ASP A 215 -2.48 0.98 -15.62
CA ASP A 215 -2.06 0.19 -14.47
C ASP A 215 -0.84 -0.65 -14.86
N LEU A 216 0.26 -0.44 -14.15
CA LEU A 216 1.47 -1.25 -14.29
C LEU A 216 1.55 -2.21 -13.11
N LEU A 217 1.30 -3.49 -13.38
CA LEU A 217 1.24 -4.54 -12.38
C LEU A 217 2.57 -5.28 -12.37
N HIS A 218 3.25 -5.34 -11.23
CA HIS A 218 4.39 -6.24 -11.09
C HIS A 218 3.92 -7.70 -11.17
N VAL A 219 4.61 -8.54 -11.95
CA VAL A 219 4.35 -9.99 -11.93
C VAL A 219 4.60 -10.54 -10.53
N ILE A 220 3.63 -11.31 -10.02
CA ILE A 220 3.70 -11.91 -8.69
C ILE A 220 3.79 -13.44 -8.79
N PRO A 221 4.40 -14.12 -7.82
CA PRO A 221 4.64 -15.56 -7.88
C PRO A 221 3.40 -16.35 -7.48
N PHE A 222 2.31 -16.21 -8.23
CA PHE A 222 1.06 -16.95 -8.04
C PHE A 222 0.46 -17.36 -9.38
N GLY A 223 -0.46 -18.33 -9.36
CA GLY A 223 -1.06 -18.90 -10.56
C GLY A 223 -0.02 -19.43 -11.56
N ASN A 224 -0.32 -19.31 -12.85
CA ASN A 224 0.52 -19.80 -13.94
C ASN A 224 1.91 -19.16 -13.96
N ALA A 225 2.03 -17.92 -13.45
CA ALA A 225 3.32 -17.24 -13.38
C ALA A 225 4.34 -18.05 -12.58
N TRP A 226 3.89 -18.70 -11.50
CA TRP A 226 4.75 -19.56 -10.68
C TRP A 226 4.72 -21.03 -11.09
N SER A 227 3.53 -21.60 -11.36
CA SER A 227 3.43 -23.04 -11.64
C SER A 227 4.08 -23.43 -12.97
N ASP A 228 3.89 -22.61 -14.01
CA ASP A 228 4.18 -23.01 -15.39
C ASP A 228 5.32 -22.19 -15.99
N ALA A 229 5.48 -20.93 -15.55
CA ALA A 229 6.34 -19.96 -16.22
C ALA A 229 7.38 -19.26 -15.32
N ARG A 230 7.72 -19.84 -14.16
CA ARG A 230 8.65 -19.22 -13.16
C ARG A 230 10.01 -18.84 -13.73
N HIS A 231 10.57 -19.62 -14.64
CA HIS A 231 11.90 -19.35 -15.23
C HIS A 231 11.87 -18.29 -16.34
N HIS A 232 10.67 -17.98 -16.83
CA HIS A 232 10.45 -17.13 -17.99
C HIS A 232 9.85 -15.77 -17.67
N LEU A 233 9.18 -15.60 -16.52
CA LEU A 233 8.46 -14.36 -16.20
C LEU A 233 9.09 -13.51 -15.10
N PHE A 234 9.74 -14.11 -14.09
CA PHE A 234 10.39 -13.33 -13.04
C PHE A 234 11.70 -12.73 -13.53
N TYR A 235 11.94 -11.47 -13.16
CA TYR A 235 13.05 -10.68 -13.63
C TYR A 235 13.81 -10.05 -12.47
N ASP A 236 15.06 -9.72 -12.72
CA ASP A 236 15.89 -8.97 -11.80
C ASP A 236 15.48 -7.48 -11.86
N LEU A 237 15.04 -6.92 -10.73
CA LEU A 237 14.62 -5.52 -10.66
C LEU A 237 15.82 -4.58 -10.82
N ASP A 238 16.96 -4.91 -10.21
CA ASP A 238 18.18 -4.11 -10.29
C ASP A 238 18.66 -3.99 -11.74
N GLY A 239 18.80 -5.12 -12.44
CA GLY A 239 19.23 -5.16 -13.85
C GLY A 239 18.23 -4.57 -14.86
N ASN A 240 17.00 -4.24 -14.45
CA ASN A 240 15.99 -3.61 -15.31
C ASN A 240 15.54 -2.23 -14.81
N LEU A 241 16.19 -1.68 -13.78
CA LEU A 241 15.80 -0.41 -13.15
C LEU A 241 15.75 0.75 -14.16
N GLU A 242 16.68 0.81 -15.13
CA GLU A 242 16.66 1.88 -16.13
C GLU A 242 15.38 1.89 -16.97
N TYR A 243 14.85 0.71 -17.33
CA TYR A 243 13.66 0.61 -18.18
C TYR A 243 12.41 0.95 -17.38
N LEU A 244 12.38 0.54 -16.11
CA LEU A 244 11.32 0.88 -15.17
C LEU A 244 11.27 2.39 -14.91
N GLN A 245 12.40 3.02 -14.58
CA GLN A 245 12.46 4.47 -14.36
C GLN A 245 12.13 5.27 -15.63
N LYS A 246 12.63 4.85 -16.81
CA LYS A 246 12.21 5.44 -18.10
C LYS A 246 10.71 5.29 -18.37
N ALA A 247 10.07 4.23 -17.89
CA ALA A 247 8.62 4.09 -17.99
C ALA A 247 7.90 5.00 -16.99
N PHE A 248 8.42 5.13 -15.77
CA PHE A 248 7.81 5.96 -14.72
C PHE A 248 7.89 7.46 -15.03
N THR A 249 8.86 7.92 -15.83
CA THR A 249 8.89 9.33 -16.28
C THR A 249 7.63 9.74 -17.03
N TYR A 250 6.91 8.82 -17.68
CA TYR A 250 5.62 9.14 -18.31
C TYR A 250 4.56 9.59 -17.31
N ALA A 251 4.65 9.20 -16.04
CA ALA A 251 3.78 9.69 -14.97
C ALA A 251 3.98 11.19 -14.67
N ARG A 252 5.08 11.80 -15.14
CA ARG A 252 5.32 13.25 -15.02
C ARG A 252 4.54 14.06 -16.04
N ARG A 253 4.00 13.42 -17.08
CA ARG A 253 3.09 14.09 -18.01
C ARG A 253 1.77 14.45 -17.29
N PRO A 254 1.25 15.69 -17.45
CA PRO A 254 -0.02 16.09 -16.85
C PRO A 254 -1.23 15.33 -17.40
N ASP A 255 -1.15 14.88 -18.66
CA ASP A 255 -2.23 14.16 -19.35
C ASP A 255 -2.20 12.65 -19.14
N VAL A 256 -1.20 12.11 -18.43
CA VAL A 256 -1.03 10.67 -18.21
C VAL A 256 -1.13 10.32 -16.73
N HIS A 257 -1.90 9.28 -16.44
CA HIS A 257 -2.05 8.67 -15.13
C HIS A 257 -1.46 7.27 -15.16
N ILE A 258 -0.52 7.02 -14.25
CA ILE A 258 0.12 5.72 -14.07
C ILE A 258 -0.10 5.28 -12.63
N TRP A 259 -0.52 4.03 -12.48
CA TRP A 259 -0.65 3.36 -11.20
C TRP A 259 0.34 2.21 -11.14
N LEU A 260 1.16 2.15 -10.09
CA LEU A 260 1.93 0.95 -9.81
C LEU A 260 1.13 0.05 -8.86
N ASN A 261 1.04 -1.21 -9.22
CA ASN A 261 0.35 -2.22 -8.44
C ASN A 261 1.34 -3.32 -8.07
N ARG A 262 1.38 -3.68 -6.78
CA ARG A 262 2.22 -4.78 -6.27
C ARG A 262 3.71 -4.58 -6.54
N PHE A 263 4.13 -3.34 -6.75
CA PHE A 263 5.50 -2.99 -7.07
C PHE A 263 6.28 -2.70 -5.79
N PRO A 264 7.51 -3.22 -5.61
CA PRO A 264 8.26 -3.00 -4.37
C PRO A 264 8.67 -1.52 -4.19
N PRO A 265 8.35 -0.88 -3.03
CA PRO A 265 8.58 0.55 -2.84
C PRO A 265 10.01 1.06 -3.10
N PRO A 266 11.11 0.35 -2.73
CA PRO A 266 12.46 0.84 -2.98
C PRO A 266 12.75 1.16 -4.45
N TYR A 267 12.14 0.41 -5.38
CA TYR A 267 12.37 0.57 -6.82
C TYR A 267 11.52 1.69 -7.46
N ALA A 268 10.74 2.40 -6.65
CA ALA A 268 10.04 3.63 -7.03
C ALA A 268 10.78 4.89 -6.51
N GLU A 269 12.05 4.79 -6.11
CA GLU A 269 12.87 5.95 -5.72
C GLU A 269 12.92 7.00 -6.85
N GLY A 270 12.55 8.25 -6.54
CA GLY A 270 12.31 9.35 -7.49
C GLY A 270 10.88 9.41 -8.09
N PHE A 271 10.07 8.40 -7.80
CA PHE A 271 8.68 8.25 -8.21
C PHE A 271 7.78 7.82 -7.05
N GLU A 272 8.02 8.38 -5.86
CA GLU A 272 7.37 7.95 -4.62
C GLU A 272 5.85 8.17 -4.61
N ASP A 273 5.35 9.10 -5.43
CA ASP A 273 3.91 9.31 -5.69
C ASP A 273 3.23 8.10 -6.36
N LEU A 274 4.03 7.23 -6.99
CA LEU A 274 3.57 5.98 -7.58
C LEU A 274 3.56 4.80 -6.61
N ILE A 275 4.15 4.94 -5.40
CA ILE A 275 4.11 3.86 -4.41
C ILE A 275 2.65 3.60 -4.02
N GLN A 276 2.24 2.35 -4.21
CA GLN A 276 0.87 1.91 -3.97
C GLN A 276 0.45 2.18 -2.53
N ASP A 277 -0.78 2.68 -2.37
CA ASP A 277 -1.34 2.92 -1.04
C ASP A 277 -1.36 1.63 -0.19
N PRO A 278 -0.77 1.63 1.02
CA PRO A 278 -0.72 0.46 1.90
C PRO A 278 -2.08 -0.14 2.23
N TYR A 279 -3.16 0.64 2.16
CA TYR A 279 -4.52 0.14 2.37
C TYR A 279 -4.85 -1.04 1.43
N LYS A 280 -4.25 -1.08 0.23
CA LYS A 280 -4.44 -2.19 -0.73
C LYS A 280 -3.96 -3.55 -0.22
N LEU A 281 -3.07 -3.59 0.78
CA LEU A 281 -2.68 -4.85 1.43
C LEU A 281 -3.87 -5.54 2.11
N ASN A 282 -4.87 -4.78 2.58
CA ASN A 282 -6.10 -5.36 3.16
C ASN A 282 -6.88 -6.19 2.14
N ASP A 283 -6.94 -5.74 0.88
CA ASP A 283 -7.64 -6.47 -0.19
C ASP A 283 -6.94 -7.80 -0.49
N GLU A 284 -5.61 -7.78 -0.47
CA GLU A 284 -4.75 -8.91 -0.79
C GLU A 284 -4.78 -9.98 0.31
N VAL A 285 -4.76 -9.55 1.58
CA VAL A 285 -4.96 -10.43 2.74
C VAL A 285 -6.37 -11.02 2.74
N ARG A 286 -7.41 -10.21 2.49
CA ARG A 286 -8.79 -10.67 2.42
C ARG A 286 -9.01 -11.69 1.31
N GLY A 287 -8.38 -11.50 0.15
CA GLY A 287 -8.42 -12.45 -0.97
C GLY A 287 -7.84 -13.83 -0.64
N ARG A 288 -6.99 -13.92 0.38
CA ARG A 288 -6.32 -15.16 0.83
C ARG A 288 -6.68 -15.56 2.26
N ARG A 289 -7.84 -15.11 2.74
CA ARG A 289 -8.29 -15.28 4.13
C ARG A 289 -8.17 -16.74 4.60
N GLU A 290 -8.64 -17.70 3.81
CA GLU A 290 -8.61 -19.11 4.20
C GLU A 290 -7.19 -19.66 4.41
N GLU A 291 -6.22 -19.20 3.62
CA GLU A 291 -4.82 -19.61 3.79
C GLU A 291 -4.23 -19.04 5.08
N PHE A 292 -4.46 -17.76 5.34
CA PHE A 292 -4.02 -17.12 6.59
C PHE A 292 -4.72 -17.71 7.81
N ASP A 293 -6.03 -17.98 7.74
CA ASP A 293 -6.78 -18.60 8.82
C ASP A 293 -6.20 -19.98 9.17
N ARG A 294 -5.88 -20.82 8.18
CA ARG A 294 -5.18 -22.11 8.42
C ARG A 294 -3.78 -21.91 8.99
N TYR A 295 -3.04 -20.90 8.53
CA TYR A 295 -1.72 -20.62 9.08
C TYR A 295 -1.79 -20.26 10.56
N LEU A 296 -2.69 -19.35 10.92
CA LEU A 296 -2.84 -18.84 12.28
C LEU A 296 -3.46 -19.87 13.24
N SER A 297 -4.42 -20.68 12.76
CA SER A 297 -5.15 -21.65 13.60
C SER A 297 -4.46 -23.01 13.70
N LEU A 298 -3.83 -23.49 12.62
CA LEU A 298 -3.25 -24.84 12.53
C LEU A 298 -1.72 -24.84 12.43
N GLY A 299 -1.08 -23.67 12.33
CA GLY A 299 0.37 -23.56 12.09
C GLY A 299 0.78 -24.00 10.68
N GLN A 300 -0.18 -24.22 9.77
CA GLN A 300 0.08 -24.62 8.39
C GLN A 300 0.58 -23.42 7.60
N LYS A 301 1.90 -23.27 7.48
CA LYS A 301 2.52 -22.18 6.70
C LYS A 301 1.90 -22.10 5.30
N LEU A 302 1.78 -20.88 4.80
CA LEU A 302 1.33 -20.62 3.44
C LEU A 302 2.18 -21.44 2.46
N SER A 303 1.56 -22.08 1.47
CA SER A 303 2.28 -22.88 0.46
C SER A 303 3.30 -22.04 -0.31
N CYS A 304 3.09 -20.73 -0.38
CA CYS A 304 4.01 -19.80 -1.01
C CYS A 304 5.20 -19.37 -0.13
N ARG A 305 5.21 -19.73 1.16
CA ARG A 305 6.21 -19.32 2.14
C ARG A 305 7.49 -20.15 2.02
N GLU A 306 8.14 -20.04 0.87
CA GLU A 306 9.44 -20.65 0.57
C GLU A 306 10.43 -19.57 0.05
N PRO A 307 11.74 -19.66 0.35
CA PRO A 307 12.70 -18.61 0.01
C PRO A 307 12.80 -18.29 -1.49
N GLU A 308 12.74 -19.30 -2.37
CA GLU A 308 12.85 -19.10 -3.81
C GLU A 308 11.68 -18.30 -4.41
N ARG A 309 10.50 -18.45 -3.81
CA ARG A 309 9.26 -17.79 -4.23
C ARG A 309 9.09 -16.42 -3.58
N CYS A 310 9.35 -16.34 -2.28
CA CYS A 310 9.11 -15.14 -1.48
C CYS A 310 9.86 -13.92 -2.00
N LYS A 311 11.09 -14.11 -2.54
CA LYS A 311 11.91 -13.01 -3.08
C LYS A 311 11.26 -12.23 -4.25
N TYR A 312 10.25 -12.80 -4.91
CA TYR A 312 9.49 -12.15 -5.98
C TYR A 312 8.13 -11.61 -5.50
N CYS A 313 7.79 -11.81 -4.23
CA CYS A 313 6.48 -11.48 -3.70
C CYS A 313 6.53 -10.13 -2.97
N TYR A 314 5.75 -9.16 -3.44
CA TYR A 314 5.62 -7.86 -2.77
C TYR A 314 5.04 -7.95 -1.34
N LEU A 315 4.34 -9.05 -0.99
CA LEU A 315 3.85 -9.31 0.37
C LEU A 315 4.94 -9.84 1.30
N GLN A 316 6.18 -10.04 0.84
CA GLN A 316 7.23 -10.64 1.66
C GLN A 316 7.40 -9.92 2.99
N SER A 317 7.48 -8.58 3.00
CA SER A 317 7.65 -7.82 4.25
C SER A 317 6.48 -8.01 5.23
N LEU A 318 5.24 -8.04 4.73
CA LEU A 318 4.06 -8.29 5.55
C LEU A 318 4.10 -9.70 6.17
N CYS A 319 4.48 -10.71 5.39
CA CYS A 319 4.62 -12.09 5.87
C CYS A 319 5.80 -12.25 6.84
N ASP A 320 6.94 -11.60 6.57
CA ASP A 320 8.10 -11.60 7.47
C ASP A 320 7.72 -10.99 8.83
N THR A 321 7.02 -9.84 8.82
CA THR A 321 6.52 -9.21 10.05
C THR A 321 5.43 -10.05 10.74
N LEU A 322 4.61 -10.79 10.00
CA LEU A 322 3.65 -11.72 10.60
C LEU A 322 4.38 -12.85 11.35
N ASP A 323 5.41 -13.43 10.73
CA ASP A 323 6.25 -14.46 11.36
C ASP A 323 6.91 -13.90 12.63
N GLU A 324 7.46 -12.69 12.58
CA GLU A 324 8.03 -11.99 13.74
C GLU A 324 7.00 -11.79 14.86
N VAL A 325 5.78 -11.35 14.54
CA VAL A 325 4.71 -11.16 15.53
C VAL A 325 4.29 -12.50 16.15
N LEU A 326 4.23 -13.57 15.36
CA LEU A 326 3.95 -14.91 15.88
C LEU A 326 5.06 -15.39 16.82
N ASP A 327 6.33 -15.12 16.49
CA ASP A 327 7.47 -15.45 17.34
C ASP A 327 7.50 -14.62 18.63
N VAL A 328 7.23 -13.31 18.54
CA VAL A 328 7.04 -12.41 19.69
C VAL A 328 5.91 -12.94 20.58
N ARG A 329 4.79 -13.35 19.98
CA ARG A 329 3.64 -13.85 20.70
C ARG A 329 3.91 -15.17 21.42
N ARG A 330 4.71 -16.05 20.83
CA ARG A 330 5.10 -17.36 21.38
C ARG A 330 6.29 -17.30 22.33
N SER A 331 7.02 -16.19 22.35
CA SER A 331 8.16 -15.99 23.25
C SER A 331 7.73 -16.10 24.72
N GLU A 332 8.64 -16.52 25.59
CA GLU A 332 8.37 -16.52 27.04
C GLU A 332 8.31 -15.10 27.58
N ARG A 333 9.14 -14.21 27.04
CA ARG A 333 9.28 -12.83 27.48
C ARG A 333 9.42 -11.87 26.30
N VAL A 334 8.84 -10.69 26.47
CA VAL A 334 8.96 -9.52 25.59
C VAL A 334 9.31 -8.29 26.42
N ASP A 335 9.68 -7.18 25.78
CA ASP A 335 10.09 -5.96 26.49
C ASP A 335 8.88 -5.14 26.93
N VAL A 336 7.86 -5.06 26.08
CA VAL A 336 6.64 -4.27 26.31
C VAL A 336 5.42 -5.02 25.79
N ILE A 337 4.32 -5.01 26.55
CA ILE A 337 2.99 -5.34 26.02
C ILE A 337 2.20 -4.05 25.88
N ARG A 338 1.67 -3.77 24.69
CA ARG A 338 0.84 -2.58 24.41
C ARG A 338 -0.64 -2.94 24.50
N TYR A 339 -1.35 -2.23 25.38
CA TYR A 339 -2.76 -2.35 25.68
C TYR A 339 -3.51 -1.14 25.11
N ALA A 340 -4.16 -1.32 23.96
CA ALA A 340 -5.10 -0.35 23.40
C ALA A 340 -6.54 -0.85 23.60
N GLY A 341 -6.93 -0.99 24.87
CA GLY A 341 -8.16 -1.64 25.29
C GLY A 341 -7.91 -2.84 26.22
N ALA A 342 -9.00 -3.56 26.51
CA ALA A 342 -8.94 -4.70 27.43
C ALA A 342 -8.05 -5.84 26.89
N PRO A 343 -7.33 -6.56 27.77
CA PRO A 343 -6.59 -7.75 27.35
C PRO A 343 -7.52 -8.85 26.81
N PRO A 344 -6.98 -9.82 26.04
CA PRO A 344 -7.72 -11.01 25.64
C PRO A 344 -8.37 -11.73 26.82
N LEU A 345 -9.54 -12.32 26.59
CA LEU A 345 -10.33 -13.03 27.61
C LEU A 345 -9.66 -14.35 28.03
N THR A 346 -9.00 -15.00 27.09
CA THR A 346 -8.32 -16.28 27.29
C THR A 346 -6.99 -16.31 26.54
N GLY A 347 -6.16 -17.32 26.83
CA GLY A 347 -4.85 -17.50 26.20
C GLY A 347 -3.70 -16.84 26.99
N LYS A 348 -2.57 -17.55 27.09
CA LYS A 348 -1.40 -17.11 27.87
C LYS A 348 -0.60 -16.07 27.09
N LEU A 349 -0.44 -14.85 27.59
CA LEU A 349 0.47 -13.82 27.03
C LEU A 349 1.93 -14.05 27.48
N PRO A 350 2.94 -13.56 26.73
CA PRO A 350 4.32 -13.52 27.22
C PRO A 350 4.44 -12.65 28.47
N GLU A 351 5.46 -12.90 29.27
CA GLU A 351 5.83 -11.99 30.35
C GLU A 351 6.43 -10.70 29.77
N ALA A 352 6.14 -9.57 30.40
CA ALA A 352 6.80 -8.31 30.07
C ALA A 352 7.00 -7.47 31.33
N PRO A 353 8.13 -6.77 31.46
CA PRO A 353 8.35 -5.85 32.57
C PRO A 353 7.46 -4.60 32.51
N ILE A 354 7.02 -4.21 31.31
CA ILE A 354 6.32 -2.94 31.05
C ILE A 354 4.99 -3.19 30.32
N ALA A 355 3.94 -2.51 30.76
CA ALA A 355 2.69 -2.37 30.03
C ALA A 355 2.55 -0.95 29.45
N ARG A 356 2.46 -0.81 28.12
CA ARG A 356 2.09 0.47 27.50
C ARG A 356 0.57 0.57 27.41
N ILE A 357 0.00 1.57 28.05
CA ILE A 357 -1.44 1.83 28.14
C ILE A 357 -1.79 2.93 27.16
N VAL A 358 -2.65 2.61 26.21
CA VAL A 358 -3.15 3.54 25.21
C VAL A 358 -4.62 3.80 25.48
N ALA A 359 -4.96 5.05 25.74
CA ALA A 359 -6.31 5.45 26.14
C ALA A 359 -6.57 6.92 25.80
N THR A 360 -7.84 7.33 25.81
CA THR A 360 -8.23 8.70 25.46
C THR A 360 -7.81 9.71 26.55
N ASN A 361 -7.85 9.29 27.81
CA ASN A 361 -7.59 10.17 28.96
C ASN A 361 -7.11 9.39 30.19
N VAL A 362 -6.78 10.12 31.26
CA VAL A 362 -6.25 9.57 32.52
C VAL A 362 -7.23 8.63 33.23
N GLU A 363 -8.54 8.91 33.18
CA GLU A 363 -9.56 8.07 33.81
C GLU A 363 -9.63 6.68 33.16
N GLU A 364 -9.71 6.65 31.82
CA GLU A 364 -9.69 5.41 31.04
C GLU A 364 -8.38 4.65 31.25
N ALA A 365 -7.25 5.37 31.26
CA ALA A 365 -5.93 4.79 31.53
C ALA A 365 -5.88 4.14 32.92
N ALA A 366 -6.31 4.84 33.97
CA ALA A 366 -6.34 4.31 35.33
C ALA A 366 -7.22 3.06 35.43
N ALA A 367 -8.39 3.05 34.77
CA ALA A 367 -9.26 1.89 34.71
C ALA A 367 -8.60 0.68 34.02
N LEU A 368 -7.79 0.91 32.98
CA LEU A 368 -7.05 -0.14 32.29
C LEU A 368 -5.83 -0.62 33.09
N VAL A 369 -5.10 0.29 33.74
CA VAL A 369 -3.93 -0.02 34.59
C VAL A 369 -4.29 -1.01 35.71
N THR A 370 -5.48 -0.90 36.31
CA THR A 370 -5.91 -1.87 37.34
C THR A 370 -6.06 -3.31 36.83
N LYS A 371 -6.14 -3.50 35.50
CA LYS A 371 -6.34 -4.79 34.84
C LYS A 371 -5.06 -5.40 34.27
N VAL A 372 -3.92 -4.68 34.34
CA VAL A 372 -2.65 -5.18 33.81
C VAL A 372 -1.77 -5.77 34.93
N PRO A 373 -1.10 -6.91 34.69
CA PRO A 373 -0.26 -7.55 35.70
C PRO A 373 1.07 -6.81 35.97
N GLN A 374 1.57 -6.02 35.02
CA GLN A 374 2.88 -5.38 35.09
C GLN A 374 2.93 -4.33 36.18
N GLU A 375 4.07 -4.21 36.87
CA GLU A 375 4.29 -3.20 37.93
C GLU A 375 4.71 -1.83 37.38
N THR A 376 5.22 -1.80 36.16
CA THR A 376 5.67 -0.58 35.47
C THR A 376 4.82 -0.37 34.22
N ILE A 377 4.43 0.88 33.98
CA ILE A 377 3.57 1.28 32.86
C ILE A 377 4.20 2.41 32.04
N GLU A 378 3.90 2.42 30.75
CA GLU A 378 4.03 3.59 29.88
C GLU A 378 2.63 4.09 29.54
N LEU A 379 2.41 5.39 29.47
CA LEU A 379 1.12 6.00 29.11
C LEU A 379 1.22 6.61 27.71
N GLU A 380 0.28 6.35 26.82
CA GLU A 380 0.12 6.98 25.51
C GLU A 380 -1.32 7.50 25.43
N LEU A 381 -1.51 8.77 25.82
CA LEU A 381 -2.85 9.36 26.00
C LEU A 381 -3.12 10.53 25.05
N ASP A 382 -4.37 10.64 24.59
CA ASP A 382 -4.81 11.83 23.85
C ASP A 382 -4.84 13.07 24.77
N SER A 383 -5.21 12.88 26.04
CA SER A 383 -5.21 13.94 27.07
C SER A 383 -4.62 13.47 28.39
N TYR A 384 -3.75 14.32 28.96
CA TYR A 384 -3.12 14.13 30.27
C TYR A 384 -3.75 14.98 31.38
N ALA A 385 -4.90 15.61 31.11
CA ALA A 385 -5.60 16.39 32.11
C ALA A 385 -5.94 15.54 33.35
N GLY A 386 -5.60 16.05 34.54
CA GLY A 386 -5.83 15.35 35.81
C GLY A 386 -4.75 14.33 36.21
N LEU A 387 -3.67 14.18 35.42
CA LEU A 387 -2.63 13.18 35.72
C LEU A 387 -1.93 13.47 37.05
N SER A 388 -1.58 14.73 37.34
CA SER A 388 -0.83 15.08 38.54
C SER A 388 -1.60 14.76 39.82
N GLU A 389 -2.92 14.90 39.80
CA GLU A 389 -3.82 14.60 40.90
C GLU A 389 -4.06 13.09 41.06
N ALA A 390 -4.05 12.36 39.94
CA ALA A 390 -4.21 10.92 39.93
C ALA A 390 -2.93 10.15 40.30
N MET A 391 -1.76 10.81 40.22
CA MET A 391 -0.48 10.23 40.57
C MET A 391 -0.07 10.48 42.02
N ASP A 392 0.60 9.49 42.62
CA ASP A 392 1.16 9.64 43.96
C ASP A 392 2.56 10.30 43.97
N ALA A 393 3.13 10.45 45.17
CA ALA A 393 4.45 11.04 45.38
C ALA A 393 5.60 10.16 44.86
N GLN A 394 5.33 8.90 44.49
CA GLN A 394 6.31 7.94 43.96
C GLN A 394 6.12 7.67 42.46
N ASP A 395 5.48 8.61 41.75
CA ASP A 395 5.20 8.54 40.33
C ASP A 395 4.33 7.33 39.93
N LYS A 396 3.38 6.93 40.79
CA LYS A 396 2.47 5.83 40.48
C LYS A 396 1.09 6.30 40.08
N LEU A 397 0.52 5.65 39.08
CA LEU A 397 -0.89 5.75 38.71
C LEU A 397 -1.58 4.42 39.05
N ALA A 398 -2.67 4.47 39.82
CA ALA A 398 -3.40 3.28 40.27
C ALA A 398 -2.47 2.20 40.89
N GLY A 399 -1.44 2.63 41.63
CA GLY A 399 -0.48 1.76 42.31
C GLY A 399 0.68 1.22 41.46
N LYS A 400 0.74 1.56 40.16
CA LYS A 400 1.78 1.10 39.21
C LYS A 400 2.72 2.24 38.84
N TYR A 401 4.03 1.98 38.73
CA TYR A 401 5.03 3.00 38.42
C TYR A 401 4.94 3.48 36.97
N VAL A 402 4.83 4.78 36.75
CA VAL A 402 4.88 5.38 35.42
C VAL A 402 6.35 5.52 35.00
N ALA A 403 6.74 4.89 33.90
CA ALA A 403 8.10 4.97 33.34
C ALA A 403 8.20 5.94 32.16
N ALA A 404 7.13 6.13 31.39
CA ALA A 404 7.11 7.08 30.29
C ALA A 404 5.70 7.58 29.97
N CYS A 405 5.61 8.79 29.42
CA CYS A 405 4.38 9.38 28.87
C CYS A 405 4.62 9.81 27.42
N TYR A 406 3.82 9.30 26.49
CA TYR A 406 3.85 9.65 25.06
C TYR A 406 2.80 10.70 24.74
N THR A 407 3.18 11.78 24.08
CA THR A 407 2.21 12.78 23.63
C THR A 407 2.67 13.53 22.39
N GLY A 408 1.69 13.96 21.60
CA GLY A 408 1.88 14.91 20.48
C GLY A 408 1.25 16.28 20.75
N ASP A 409 0.74 16.52 21.96
CA ASP A 409 0.16 17.80 22.36
C ASP A 409 1.23 18.68 23.05
N PRO A 410 1.61 19.84 22.49
CA PRO A 410 2.60 20.73 23.07
C PRO A 410 2.27 21.17 24.51
N HIS A 411 0.98 21.32 24.84
CA HIS A 411 0.57 21.72 26.19
C HIS A 411 0.79 20.59 27.19
N ALA A 412 0.41 19.36 26.83
CA ALA A 412 0.73 18.16 27.61
C ALA A 412 2.24 17.98 27.80
N VAL A 413 3.07 18.19 26.76
CA VAL A 413 4.54 18.08 26.89
C VAL A 413 5.07 19.00 27.98
N LYS A 414 4.72 20.29 27.91
CA LYS A 414 5.17 21.27 28.90
C LYS A 414 4.72 20.86 30.31
N THR A 415 3.46 20.48 30.45
CA THR A 415 2.89 20.06 31.72
C THR A 415 3.65 18.86 32.29
N LEU A 416 3.90 17.83 31.49
CA LEU A 416 4.61 16.62 31.91
C LEU A 416 6.07 16.89 32.31
N LEU A 417 6.78 17.75 31.58
CA LEU A 417 8.15 18.15 31.91
C LEU A 417 8.19 18.98 33.21
N ASP A 418 7.24 19.90 33.39
CA ASP A 418 7.15 20.78 34.57
C ASP A 418 6.82 20.00 35.87
N LEU A 419 6.26 18.78 35.77
CA LEU A 419 6.03 17.94 36.94
C LEU A 419 7.34 17.49 37.63
N GLY A 420 8.48 17.55 36.93
CA GLY A 420 9.79 17.22 37.51
C GLY A 420 9.91 15.77 37.99
N ARG A 421 9.13 14.85 37.40
CA ARG A 421 9.09 13.44 37.78
C ARG A 421 10.20 12.62 37.12
N SER A 422 10.37 11.39 37.60
CA SER A 422 11.44 10.48 37.16
C SER A 422 11.17 9.80 35.81
N PHE A 423 9.93 9.86 35.30
CA PHE A 423 9.55 9.23 34.04
C PHE A 423 10.03 10.00 32.80
N GLU A 424 10.16 9.29 31.68
CA GLU A 424 10.47 9.87 30.38
C GLU A 424 9.25 10.58 29.79
N VAL A 425 9.46 11.74 29.17
CA VAL A 425 8.45 12.40 28.33
C VAL A 425 8.83 12.14 26.88
N ARG A 426 8.08 11.25 26.22
CA ARG A 426 8.30 10.84 24.83
C ARG A 426 7.42 11.67 23.91
N VAL A 427 8.02 12.59 23.19
CA VAL A 427 7.30 13.57 22.38
C VAL A 427 7.28 13.13 20.94
N PHE A 428 6.08 13.00 20.37
CA PHE A 428 5.92 12.81 18.94
C PHE A 428 6.34 14.07 18.20
N LEU A 429 7.34 13.96 17.32
CA LEU A 429 7.85 15.05 16.50
C LEU A 429 6.88 15.34 15.36
N THR A 430 6.24 16.50 15.41
CA THR A 430 5.24 16.97 14.44
C THR A 430 5.38 18.49 14.26
N LYS A 431 4.70 19.07 13.27
CA LYS A 431 4.64 20.54 13.07
C LYS A 431 4.14 21.26 14.32
N THR A 432 3.26 20.64 15.10
CA THR A 432 2.71 21.24 16.33
C THR A 432 3.72 21.23 17.48
N THR A 433 4.57 20.20 17.58
CA THR A 433 5.55 20.07 18.68
C THR A 433 6.91 20.65 18.35
N GLU A 434 7.23 20.88 17.07
CA GLU A 434 8.54 21.35 16.62
C GLU A 434 9.00 22.63 17.33
N GLU A 435 8.22 23.72 17.24
CA GLU A 435 8.59 25.01 17.82
C GLU A 435 8.82 24.91 19.33
N MET A 436 7.97 24.15 20.01
CA MET A 436 8.07 23.91 21.45
C MET A 436 9.36 23.16 21.78
N ILE A 437 9.71 22.10 21.06
CA ILE A 437 10.96 21.36 21.29
C ILE A 437 12.16 22.26 21.07
N ARG A 438 12.17 23.06 19.98
CA ARG A 438 13.25 24.02 19.71
C ARG A 438 13.41 25.05 20.83
N ALA A 439 12.28 25.54 21.38
CA ALA A 439 12.26 26.52 22.45
C ALA A 439 12.83 26.01 23.79
N LEU A 440 12.92 24.69 23.99
CA LEU A 440 13.57 24.11 25.18
C LEU A 440 15.07 24.41 25.23
N GLY A 441 15.71 24.68 24.08
CA GLY A 441 17.17 24.82 24.01
C GLY A 441 17.85 23.52 24.47
N LYS A 442 18.59 23.56 25.57
CA LYS A 442 19.18 22.33 26.14
C LYS A 442 18.06 21.44 26.69
N PRO A 443 17.81 20.25 26.10
CA PRO A 443 16.69 19.40 26.47
C PRO A 443 16.86 18.83 27.88
N PRO A 444 15.76 18.68 28.64
CA PRO A 444 15.74 17.88 29.86
C PRO A 444 16.22 16.45 29.60
N THR A 445 16.88 15.83 30.58
CA THR A 445 17.46 14.49 30.41
C THR A 445 16.42 13.38 30.25
N ASN A 446 15.19 13.62 30.69
CA ASN A 446 14.06 12.70 30.54
C ASN A 446 13.24 12.92 29.25
N LEU A 447 13.65 13.85 28.38
CA LEU A 447 13.02 14.05 27.07
C LEU A 447 13.49 12.98 26.08
N VAL A 448 12.55 12.39 25.35
CA VAL A 448 12.82 11.53 24.20
C VAL A 448 12.01 12.04 23.01
N ILE A 449 12.64 12.17 21.84
CA ILE A 449 11.94 12.58 20.61
C ILE A 449 11.61 11.32 19.81
N VAL A 450 10.36 11.20 19.37
CA VAL A 450 9.86 10.03 18.63
C VAL A 450 9.30 10.51 17.29
N GLN A 451 9.82 10.01 16.17
CA GLN A 451 9.16 10.26 14.88
C GLN A 451 7.81 9.55 14.86
N LYS A 452 6.73 10.27 14.51
CA LYS A 452 5.38 9.68 14.44
C LYS A 452 5.19 8.99 13.08
N ASN A 453 4.45 7.88 13.09
CA ASN A 453 3.96 7.19 11.88
C ASN A 453 2.48 7.50 11.66
N TYR A 454 2.04 7.36 10.41
CA TYR A 454 0.68 7.68 10.00
C TYR A 454 0.12 6.61 9.07
N ASP A 455 -1.16 6.26 9.29
CA ASP A 455 -1.92 5.33 8.45
C ASP A 455 -2.17 5.89 7.04
N LEU A 456 -2.23 7.22 6.92
CA LEU A 456 -2.48 7.96 5.68
C LEU A 456 -1.29 8.83 5.30
N VAL A 457 -1.03 8.97 4.00
CA VAL A 457 0.00 9.89 3.49
C VAL A 457 -0.46 11.35 3.64
N SER A 458 -1.76 11.62 3.56
CA SER A 458 -2.31 12.95 3.83
C SER A 458 -2.00 13.43 5.25
N ASP A 459 -2.13 12.56 6.25
CA ASP A 459 -1.77 12.87 7.63
C ASP A 459 -0.26 13.10 7.80
N ALA A 460 0.58 12.29 7.13
CA ALA A 460 2.03 12.49 7.11
C ALA A 460 2.39 13.87 6.52
N GLN A 461 1.88 14.22 5.33
CA GLN A 461 2.11 15.54 4.72
C GLN A 461 1.61 16.70 5.59
N ALA A 462 0.46 16.54 6.23
CA ALA A 462 -0.13 17.56 7.07
C ALA A 462 0.70 17.83 8.35
N ASN A 463 1.30 16.79 8.93
CA ASN A 463 1.83 16.85 10.30
C ASN A 463 3.35 16.63 10.45
N ASP A 464 4.01 15.95 9.51
CA ASP A 464 5.46 15.76 9.57
C ASP A 464 6.22 17.07 9.34
N ILE A 465 7.44 17.12 9.85
CA ILE A 465 8.39 18.21 9.60
C ILE A 465 9.51 17.72 8.70
N ASP A 466 10.37 18.63 8.25
CA ASP A 466 11.67 18.24 7.70
C ASP A 466 12.55 17.70 8.84
N THR A 467 12.44 16.39 9.10
CA THR A 467 13.10 15.71 10.21
C THR A 467 14.62 15.88 10.14
N LYS A 468 15.20 15.94 8.94
CA LYS A 468 16.65 16.10 8.77
C LYS A 468 17.09 17.52 9.09
N ALA A 469 16.44 18.53 8.51
CA ALA A 469 16.72 19.93 8.83
C ALA A 469 16.50 20.22 10.33
N PHE A 470 15.49 19.58 10.93
CA PHE A 470 15.25 19.64 12.36
C PHE A 470 16.46 19.19 13.18
N PHE A 471 16.96 17.96 12.96
CA PHE A 471 18.08 17.45 13.75
C PHE A 471 19.42 18.12 13.43
N GLN A 472 19.60 18.64 12.21
CA GLN A 472 20.76 19.48 11.87
C GLN A 472 20.77 20.78 12.68
N ALA A 473 19.62 21.42 12.86
CA ALA A 473 19.50 22.66 13.62
C ALA A 473 19.42 22.42 15.14
N TYR A 474 18.84 21.31 15.59
CA TYR A 474 18.65 20.96 17.00
C TYR A 474 19.74 19.99 17.48
N ALA A 475 20.99 20.45 17.47
CA ALA A 475 22.20 19.65 17.74
C ALA A 475 22.42 19.32 19.23
N HIS A 476 21.36 19.16 20.02
CA HIS A 476 21.45 18.81 21.44
C HIS A 476 21.42 17.29 21.66
N GLU A 477 22.18 16.77 22.62
CA GLU A 477 22.11 15.35 23.04
C GLU A 477 20.73 15.04 23.63
N VAL A 478 19.87 14.38 22.84
CA VAL A 478 18.55 13.90 23.23
C VAL A 478 18.35 12.51 22.64
N SER A 479 17.69 11.63 23.39
CA SER A 479 17.34 10.30 22.89
C SER A 479 16.32 10.42 21.77
N VAL A 480 16.52 9.64 20.70
CA VAL A 480 15.64 9.65 19.53
C VAL A 480 15.17 8.23 19.21
N GLU A 481 13.88 8.07 18.95
CA GLU A 481 13.22 6.82 18.58
C GLU A 481 12.52 6.94 17.22
N ASN A 482 12.32 5.80 16.55
CA ASN A 482 11.53 5.65 15.32
C ASN A 482 11.99 6.46 14.08
N VAL A 483 13.26 6.88 14.03
CA VAL A 483 13.86 7.51 12.83
C VAL A 483 15.28 6.96 12.64
N PRO A 484 15.72 6.67 11.39
CA PRO A 484 17.07 6.20 11.11
C PRO A 484 18.19 7.14 11.56
N ALA A 485 19.31 6.57 12.00
CA ALA A 485 20.51 7.30 12.38
C ALA A 485 21.06 8.23 11.27
N CYS A 486 20.84 7.89 9.99
CA CYS A 486 21.27 8.75 8.88
C CYS A 486 20.47 10.05 8.77
N ILE A 487 19.20 10.07 9.18
CA ILE A 487 18.39 11.29 9.22
C ILE A 487 18.78 12.14 10.42
N VAL A 488 19.02 11.50 11.57
CA VAL A 488 19.37 12.19 12.82
C VAL A 488 20.83 12.66 12.84
N GLY A 489 21.71 12.01 12.08
CA GLY A 489 23.16 12.27 12.07
C GLY A 489 23.93 11.65 13.25
N ARG A 490 23.29 10.79 14.04
CA ARG A 490 23.88 10.14 15.24
C ARG A 490 23.13 8.85 15.60
N PRO A 491 23.66 8.02 16.51
CA PRO A 491 22.98 6.80 16.96
C PRO A 491 21.59 7.10 17.55
N VAL A 492 20.65 6.19 17.28
CA VAL A 492 19.25 6.26 17.73
C VAL A 492 18.94 5.08 18.63
N ARG A 493 17.93 5.23 19.49
CA ARG A 493 17.53 4.17 20.42
C ARG A 493 16.85 3.04 19.64
N LYS A 494 17.21 1.80 19.97
CA LYS A 494 16.60 0.61 19.36
C LYS A 494 15.16 0.46 19.84
N ALA A 495 14.25 0.13 18.92
CA ALA A 495 12.87 -0.17 19.27
C ALA A 495 12.80 -1.43 20.17
N PRO A 496 11.99 -1.40 21.25
CA PRO A 496 11.78 -2.56 22.10
C PRO A 496 11.01 -3.67 21.36
N LYS A 497 11.19 -4.92 21.79
CA LYS A 497 10.36 -6.05 21.33
C LYS A 497 8.97 -5.93 21.96
N THR A 498 8.03 -5.35 21.22
CA THR A 498 6.66 -5.08 21.69
C THR A 498 5.65 -6.09 21.13
N LEU A 499 4.78 -6.61 22.01
CA LEU A 499 3.55 -7.30 21.60
C LEU A 499 2.38 -6.31 21.70
N ASP A 500 1.78 -5.95 20.56
CA ASP A 500 0.55 -5.13 20.54
C ASP A 500 -0.69 -6.02 20.59
N LEU A 501 -1.48 -5.88 21.66
CA LEU A 501 -2.69 -6.67 21.86
C LEU A 501 -3.80 -6.31 20.87
N ALA A 502 -3.73 -5.14 20.22
CA ALA A 502 -4.67 -4.75 19.18
C ALA A 502 -4.60 -5.67 17.94
N MET A 503 -3.56 -6.49 17.80
CA MET A 503 -3.44 -7.50 16.74
C MET A 503 -4.01 -8.86 17.13
N LEU A 504 -4.51 -9.04 18.36
CA LEU A 504 -4.97 -10.32 18.88
C LEU A 504 -6.50 -10.40 18.98
N GLY A 505 -7.03 -11.61 18.79
CA GLY A 505 -8.41 -11.95 19.10
C GLY A 505 -8.64 -12.24 20.60
N PRO A 506 -9.89 -12.54 20.99
CA PRO A 506 -10.27 -12.81 22.39
C PRO A 506 -9.57 -14.01 23.05
N ASP A 507 -9.01 -14.91 22.25
CA ASP A 507 -8.25 -16.10 22.67
C ASP A 507 -6.72 -15.88 22.64
N ALA A 508 -6.30 -14.62 22.52
CA ALA A 508 -4.93 -14.17 22.42
C ALA A 508 -4.16 -14.76 21.22
N ARG A 509 -4.87 -15.25 20.19
CA ARG A 509 -4.26 -15.59 18.89
C ARG A 509 -4.21 -14.35 18.00
N VAL A 510 -3.25 -14.29 17.09
CA VAL A 510 -3.17 -13.20 16.11
C VAL A 510 -4.41 -13.25 15.23
N ASP A 511 -5.09 -12.11 15.07
CA ASP A 511 -6.14 -11.91 14.09
C ASP A 511 -5.54 -11.25 12.84
N MET A 512 -5.73 -11.86 11.66
CA MET A 512 -5.05 -11.41 10.45
C MET A 512 -5.49 -10.00 10.01
N VAL A 513 -6.76 -9.65 10.21
CA VAL A 513 -7.30 -8.34 9.82
C VAL A 513 -6.74 -7.26 10.73
N ALA A 514 -6.75 -7.52 12.04
CA ALA A 514 -6.21 -6.62 13.05
C ALA A 514 -4.70 -6.44 12.91
N PHE A 515 -3.97 -7.54 12.65
CA PHE A 515 -2.55 -7.50 12.29
C PHE A 515 -2.29 -6.62 11.07
N THR A 516 -3.02 -6.83 9.98
CA THR A 516 -2.81 -6.08 8.72
C THR A 516 -3.06 -4.59 8.92
N LYS A 517 -4.11 -4.23 9.67
CA LYS A 517 -4.39 -2.84 10.04
C LYS A 517 -3.22 -2.23 10.82
N ARG A 518 -2.69 -2.94 11.83
CA ARG A 518 -1.54 -2.47 12.61
C ARG A 518 -0.25 -2.39 11.79
N TYR A 519 -0.04 -3.33 10.87
CA TYR A 519 1.08 -3.33 9.95
C TYR A 519 1.06 -2.09 9.04
N VAL A 520 -0.10 -1.75 8.46
CA VAL A 520 -0.26 -0.52 7.67
C VAL A 520 0.01 0.73 8.52
N ALA A 521 -0.54 0.78 9.74
CA ALA A 521 -0.39 1.91 10.63
C ALA A 521 1.07 2.19 11.03
N ASP A 522 1.85 1.14 11.33
CA ASP A 522 3.12 1.31 12.05
C ASP A 522 4.16 0.22 11.78
N GLY A 523 3.85 -0.78 10.96
CA GLY A 523 4.72 -1.93 10.68
C GLY A 523 5.37 -1.91 9.29
N PHE A 524 4.83 -1.14 8.34
CA PHE A 524 5.30 -1.12 6.96
C PHE A 524 6.44 -0.12 6.76
N TYR A 525 7.68 -0.60 7.00
CA TYR A 525 8.90 0.17 6.74
C TYR A 525 9.54 -0.23 5.42
N THR A 526 10.23 0.73 4.81
CA THR A 526 10.99 0.53 3.59
C THR A 526 12.29 1.32 3.62
N LYS A 527 13.23 0.95 2.74
CA LYS A 527 14.56 1.56 2.59
C LYS A 527 14.76 2.01 1.15
N ALA A 528 15.62 3.01 0.94
CA ALA A 528 16.10 3.35 -0.39
C ALA A 528 16.97 2.22 -0.95
N LEU A 529 17.09 2.11 -2.28
CA LEU A 529 17.99 1.13 -2.91
C LEU A 529 19.44 1.36 -2.49
N ARG A 530 19.81 2.63 -2.28
CA ARG A 530 21.13 3.05 -1.82
C ARG A 530 21.48 2.50 -0.43
N CYS A 531 20.50 2.07 0.38
CA CYS A 531 20.74 1.54 1.72
C CYS A 531 21.36 0.14 1.73
N LYS A 532 21.46 -0.55 0.59
CA LYS A 532 21.99 -1.92 0.52
C LYS A 532 23.41 -2.06 1.11
N ASP A 533 24.26 -1.06 0.91
CA ASP A 533 25.67 -1.05 1.34
C ASP A 533 25.88 -0.27 2.66
N CYS A 534 24.80 0.11 3.34
CA CYS A 534 24.85 0.85 4.61
C CYS A 534 25.36 -0.03 5.75
N ARG A 535 26.27 0.47 6.62
CA ARG A 535 26.72 -0.28 7.81
C ARG A 535 25.58 -0.66 8.76
N GLU A 536 24.52 0.15 8.80
CA GLU A 536 23.34 -0.07 9.64
C GLU A 536 22.24 -0.88 8.92
N THR A 537 22.50 -1.45 7.74
CA THR A 537 21.44 -2.07 6.92
C THR A 537 20.71 -3.20 7.65
N GLN A 538 21.39 -3.95 8.51
CA GLN A 538 20.79 -5.06 9.25
C GLN A 538 19.96 -4.59 10.47
N SER A 539 20.36 -3.51 11.12
CA SER A 539 19.73 -2.98 12.35
C SER A 539 18.63 -1.96 12.07
N CYS A 540 18.75 -1.20 10.98
CA CYS A 540 17.82 -0.16 10.57
C CYS A 540 16.61 -0.79 9.87
N ARG A 541 15.39 -0.39 10.27
CA ARG A 541 14.15 -0.78 9.58
C ARG A 541 13.87 0.08 8.34
N GLY A 542 14.53 1.23 8.24
CA GLY A 542 14.21 2.27 7.27
C GLY A 542 13.21 3.27 7.85
N VAL A 543 12.33 3.80 7.02
CA VAL A 543 11.26 4.74 7.38
C VAL A 543 9.91 4.14 7.00
N HIS A 544 8.84 4.61 7.66
CA HIS A 544 7.48 4.17 7.35
C HIS A 544 7.12 4.53 5.91
N VAL A 545 6.35 3.66 5.24
CA VAL A 545 6.03 3.82 3.81
C VAL A 545 5.26 5.12 3.50
N ASN A 546 4.38 5.59 4.39
CA ASN A 546 3.66 6.85 4.18
C ASN A 546 4.54 8.07 4.43
N TRP A 547 5.56 7.95 5.29
CA TRP A 547 6.60 8.97 5.38
C TRP A 547 7.36 9.08 4.05
N VAL A 548 7.71 7.96 3.43
CA VAL A 548 8.36 7.96 2.10
C VAL A 548 7.44 8.52 1.01
N ARG A 549 6.16 8.15 1.01
CA ARG A 549 5.18 8.69 0.05
C ARG A 549 4.99 10.21 0.20
N ALA A 550 5.17 10.74 1.42
CA ALA A 550 5.06 12.16 1.70
C ALA A 550 6.35 12.94 1.36
N HIS A 551 7.53 12.39 1.71
CA HIS A 551 8.79 13.15 1.74
C HIS A 551 9.88 12.61 0.80
N GLY A 552 9.65 11.46 0.18
CA GLY A 552 10.59 10.78 -0.71
C GLY A 552 11.71 10.03 0.00
N PHE A 553 12.49 9.27 -0.77
CA PHE A 553 13.69 8.58 -0.26
C PHE A 553 14.93 9.48 -0.17
N GLY A 554 14.90 10.68 -0.77
CA GLY A 554 16.06 11.57 -0.91
C GLY A 554 16.77 11.90 0.40
N THR A 555 16.00 12.02 1.50
CA THR A 555 16.51 12.32 2.84
C THR A 555 17.34 11.20 3.46
N LEU A 556 17.19 9.95 2.98
CA LEU A 556 18.00 8.83 3.46
C LEU A 556 19.42 8.93 2.89
N GLU A 557 20.40 9.08 3.78
CA GLU A 557 21.82 9.10 3.47
C GLU A 557 22.52 7.88 4.10
N PRO A 558 22.64 6.75 3.37
CA PRO A 558 23.29 5.56 3.87
C PRO A 558 24.65 5.86 4.52
N ILE A 559 24.85 5.32 5.72
CA ILE A 559 26.10 5.52 6.44
C ILE A 559 27.14 4.56 5.87
N ALA A 560 28.31 5.10 5.53
CA ALA A 560 29.40 4.35 4.93
C ALA A 560 29.75 3.09 5.75
N PRO A 561 30.06 1.97 5.08
CA PRO A 561 30.37 0.67 5.68
C PRO A 561 31.48 0.71 6.74
#